data_AF-A0A6J5AS73-F1
#
_entry.id   AF-A0A6J5AS73-F1
#
_cell.length_a   1.000
_cell.length_b   1.000
_cell.length_c   1.000
_cell.angle_alpha   90.00
_cell.angle_beta   90.00
_cell.angle_gamma   90.00
#
_symmetry.space_group_name_H-M   'P 1'
#
loop_
_entity.id
_entity.type
_entity.pdbx_description
1 polymer ?
#
loop_
_entity_poly.entity_id
_entity_poly.type
_entity_poly.pdbx_seq_one_letter_code
_entity_poly.pdbx_strand_id
1 'polypeptide(L)'
;MPMTLLRSPDPAEKLQLRSVARAEMNGPPDEYLAMKVIGVGDVGADILDVLVASEQIQGNVEFAHALTSPQCLPQEPASPGGEAQIVETFSDTALVVIVCGQEVTDGRVAEAIAQAARTTGALTIVMIVAPQTSRAGTMNASLRLAGCTDALIPLPHLPPEVPVRKAVAEYLVPIIAALSSAFSPMAPVCLDFEDVRSILGQCGRARLGFGQSSDQDRAVKAATQAMDDIGVEHLTRASGVLVLISGGRKMRLREFAKAMHTVRAETAAGATLALGVGYDDQADDVMKIMLIAANSYN
;
A
#
# COMPACT_ATOMS: atom_id res chain seq x y z
N MET A 1 -20.46 -14.97 49.09
CA MET A 1 -20.19 -14.37 47.77
C MET A 1 -18.75 -13.88 47.79
N PRO A 2 -17.81 -14.46 47.03
CA PRO A 2 -16.47 -13.91 46.97
C PRO A 2 -16.45 -12.73 45.99
N MET A 3 -15.94 -11.58 46.45
CA MET A 3 -15.59 -10.43 45.61
C MET A 3 -14.51 -10.88 44.62
N THR A 4 -14.88 -10.96 43.34
CA THR A 4 -13.92 -11.11 42.25
C THR A 4 -13.08 -9.84 42.18
N LEU A 5 -11.85 -9.91 42.68
CA LEU A 5 -10.82 -8.90 42.44
C LEU A 5 -10.65 -8.76 40.92
N LEU A 6 -11.08 -7.62 40.38
CA LEU A 6 -10.68 -7.15 39.06
C LEU A 6 -9.16 -7.09 39.06
N ARG A 7 -8.52 -8.10 38.46
CA ARG A 7 -7.09 -8.05 38.12
C ARG A 7 -6.89 -6.77 37.30
N SER A 8 -5.95 -5.93 37.74
CA SER A 8 -5.34 -4.94 36.87
C SER A 8 -4.89 -5.65 35.57
N PRO A 9 -5.19 -5.12 34.37
CA PRO A 9 -4.75 -5.74 33.14
C PRO A 9 -3.21 -5.84 33.12
N ASP A 10 -2.72 -6.99 32.69
CA ASP A 10 -1.31 -7.36 32.66
C ASP A 10 -0.53 -6.40 31.71
N PRO A 11 0.65 -5.88 32.08
CA PRO A 11 1.48 -5.04 31.20
C PRO A 11 2.03 -5.76 29.94
N ALA A 12 1.53 -6.96 29.63
CA ALA A 12 1.92 -7.83 28.52
C ALA A 12 1.01 -7.76 27.27
N GLU A 13 -0.08 -6.98 27.29
CA GLU A 13 -0.94 -6.73 26.11
C GLU A 13 -0.39 -5.63 25.19
N LYS A 14 0.92 -5.69 24.90
CA LYS A 14 1.56 -4.78 23.95
C LYS A 14 1.15 -5.18 22.53
N LEU A 15 0.93 -4.19 21.67
CA LEU A 15 0.84 -4.40 20.22
C LEU A 15 2.12 -5.11 19.76
N GLN A 16 1.98 -6.31 19.17
CA GLN A 16 3.11 -7.12 18.71
C GLN A 16 3.07 -7.26 17.19
N LEU A 17 4.21 -6.97 16.54
CA LEU A 17 4.44 -7.27 15.14
C LEU A 17 5.18 -8.61 15.04
N ARG A 18 4.54 -9.60 14.43
CA ARG A 18 5.17 -10.90 14.15
C ARG A 18 5.68 -10.91 12.72
N SER A 19 6.99 -10.99 12.53
CA SER A 19 7.56 -11.27 11.20
C SER A 19 7.03 -12.61 10.68
N VAL A 20 6.50 -12.59 9.47
CA VAL A 20 5.90 -13.74 8.78
C VAL A 20 6.89 -14.33 7.79
N ALA A 21 7.42 -13.50 6.89
CA ALA A 21 8.32 -13.92 5.82
C ALA A 21 9.10 -12.74 5.24
N ARG A 22 10.06 -13.04 4.36
CA ARG A 22 10.75 -12.06 3.50
C ARG A 22 10.64 -12.52 2.06
N ALA A 23 10.49 -11.56 1.15
CA ALA A 23 10.52 -11.82 -0.29
C ALA A 23 11.89 -12.33 -0.74
N GLU A 24 11.92 -13.02 -1.88
CA GLU A 24 13.17 -13.39 -2.53
C GLU A 24 13.87 -12.15 -3.11
N MET A 25 15.19 -12.18 -3.12
CA MET A 25 16.02 -11.06 -3.57
C MET A 25 17.15 -11.57 -4.45
N ASN A 26 17.30 -10.93 -5.61
CA ASN A 26 18.34 -11.24 -6.60
C ASN A 26 19.43 -10.17 -6.56
N GLY A 27 20.15 -10.07 -5.44
CA GLY A 27 21.21 -9.08 -5.23
C GLY A 27 21.50 -8.83 -3.75
N PRO A 28 22.47 -7.96 -3.43
CA PRO A 28 22.74 -7.56 -2.05
C PRO A 28 21.62 -6.66 -1.49
N PRO A 29 21.27 -6.77 -0.21
CA PRO A 29 20.14 -6.05 0.42
C PRO A 29 20.29 -4.53 0.36
N ASP A 30 21.52 -4.04 0.40
CA ASP A 30 21.83 -2.60 0.50
C ASP A 30 21.52 -1.83 -0.79
N GLU A 31 21.32 -2.54 -1.91
CA GLU A 31 20.93 -1.95 -3.20
C GLU A 31 19.42 -1.80 -3.37
N TYR A 32 18.63 -2.41 -2.48
CA TYR A 32 17.17 -2.36 -2.53
C TYR A 32 16.61 -1.45 -1.44
N LEU A 33 15.57 -0.70 -1.80
CA LEU A 33 14.77 0.03 -0.82
C LEU A 33 14.15 -0.96 0.18
N ALA A 34 14.39 -0.75 1.47
CA ALA A 34 13.79 -1.56 2.53
C ALA A 34 12.29 -1.23 2.68
N MET A 35 11.45 -2.22 2.39
CA MET A 35 9.99 -2.13 2.47
C MET A 35 9.45 -3.11 3.51
N LYS A 36 8.50 -2.67 4.35
CA LYS A 36 7.71 -3.56 5.22
C LYS A 36 6.25 -3.54 4.84
N VAL A 37 5.65 -4.72 4.68
CA VAL A 37 4.22 -4.89 4.44
C VAL A 37 3.58 -5.49 5.68
N ILE A 38 2.62 -4.79 6.27
CA ILE A 38 2.00 -5.14 7.55
C ILE A 38 0.53 -5.43 7.36
N GLY A 39 0.14 -6.68 7.55
CA GLY A 39 -1.27 -7.07 7.63
C GLY A 39 -1.81 -6.87 9.04
N VAL A 40 -2.94 -6.20 9.19
CA VAL A 40 -3.62 -6.00 10.48
C VAL A 40 -4.90 -6.83 10.56
N GLY A 41 -5.06 -7.54 11.67
CA GLY A 41 -6.26 -8.35 11.94
C GLY A 41 -6.38 -9.56 11.01
N ASP A 42 -7.58 -10.14 10.95
CA ASP A 42 -7.83 -11.37 10.19
C ASP A 42 -7.76 -11.12 8.67
N VAL A 43 -8.31 -9.98 8.21
CA VAL A 43 -8.23 -9.58 6.80
C VAL A 43 -6.77 -9.40 6.38
N GLY A 44 -5.96 -8.75 7.23
CA GLY A 44 -4.53 -8.60 6.99
C GLY A 44 -3.79 -9.93 6.93
N ALA A 45 -4.08 -10.87 7.85
CA ALA A 45 -3.48 -12.22 7.82
C ALA A 45 -3.77 -12.95 6.51
N ASP A 46 -5.05 -12.99 6.10
CA ASP A 46 -5.47 -13.69 4.87
C ASP A 46 -4.76 -13.15 3.62
N ILE A 47 -4.51 -11.84 3.59
CA ILE A 47 -3.82 -11.16 2.51
C ILE A 47 -2.33 -11.47 2.54
N LEU A 48 -1.69 -11.41 3.71
CA LEU A 48 -0.26 -11.71 3.86
C LEU A 48 0.05 -13.12 3.35
N ASP A 49 -0.79 -14.11 3.65
CA ASP A 49 -0.61 -15.47 3.14
C ASP A 49 -0.52 -15.52 1.61
N VAL A 50 -1.29 -14.68 0.91
CA VAL A 50 -1.28 -14.62 -0.56
C VAL A 50 -0.06 -13.85 -1.07
N LEU A 51 0.31 -12.74 -0.39
CA LEU A 51 1.49 -11.96 -0.75
C LEU A 51 2.77 -12.78 -0.59
N VAL A 52 2.90 -13.51 0.52
CA VAL A 52 4.07 -14.37 0.81
C VAL A 52 4.18 -15.54 -0.16
N ALA A 53 3.05 -16.06 -0.64
CA ALA A 53 3.04 -17.13 -1.64
C ALA A 53 3.31 -16.65 -3.08
N SER A 54 3.39 -15.33 -3.31
CA SER A 54 3.56 -14.77 -4.65
C SER A 54 5.03 -14.61 -5.03
N GLU A 55 5.42 -15.23 -6.14
CA GLU A 55 6.76 -15.08 -6.74
C GLU A 55 6.94 -13.73 -7.47
N GLN A 56 5.86 -12.94 -7.63
CA GLN A 56 5.93 -11.63 -8.28
C GLN A 56 6.56 -10.55 -7.41
N ILE A 57 6.61 -10.74 -6.08
CA ILE A 57 7.16 -9.75 -5.16
C ILE A 57 8.61 -10.12 -4.89
N GLN A 58 9.52 -9.25 -5.35
CA GLN A 58 10.96 -9.39 -5.18
C GLN A 58 11.57 -8.14 -4.55
N GLY A 59 12.72 -8.30 -3.90
CA GLY A 59 13.51 -7.22 -3.30
C GLY A 59 13.55 -7.31 -1.78
N ASN A 60 13.98 -6.23 -1.13
CA ASN A 60 14.06 -6.13 0.33
C ASN A 60 12.68 -5.83 0.95
N VAL A 61 11.76 -6.80 0.83
CA VAL A 61 10.39 -6.71 1.36
C VAL A 61 10.22 -7.69 2.51
N GLU A 62 9.85 -7.19 3.69
CA GLU A 62 9.52 -7.99 4.87
C GLU A 62 8.02 -7.93 5.17
N PHE A 63 7.42 -9.09 5.42
CA PHE A 63 6.00 -9.24 5.74
C PHE A 63 5.82 -9.44 7.23
N ALA A 64 4.96 -8.65 7.87
CA ALA A 64 4.66 -8.76 9.29
C ALA A 64 3.14 -8.75 9.55
N HIS A 65 2.71 -9.49 10.57
CA HIS A 65 1.30 -9.54 11.00
C HIS A 65 1.12 -8.86 12.36
N ALA A 66 0.12 -7.98 12.44
CA ALA A 66 -0.31 -7.33 13.67
C ALA A 66 -1.63 -7.94 14.14
N LEU A 67 -1.60 -8.60 15.29
CA LEU A 67 -2.77 -9.21 15.90
C LEU A 67 -3.69 -8.15 16.52
N THR A 68 -4.99 -8.26 16.27
CA THR A 68 -6.03 -7.41 16.86
C THR A 68 -6.74 -8.20 17.96
N SER A 69 -6.54 -7.84 19.22
CA SER A 69 -7.35 -8.38 20.33
C SER A 69 -8.36 -7.32 20.78
N PRO A 70 -9.59 -7.68 21.19
CA PRO A 70 -10.58 -6.72 21.70
C PRO A 70 -10.12 -6.01 22.99
N GLN A 71 -9.08 -6.52 23.67
CA GLN A 71 -8.42 -5.90 24.82
C GLN A 71 -7.24 -4.97 24.42
N CYS A 72 -6.78 -5.01 23.15
CA CYS A 72 -5.83 -4.04 22.57
C CYS A 72 -6.47 -2.68 22.24
N LEU A 73 -7.60 -2.34 22.88
CA LEU A 73 -8.24 -1.02 22.76
C LEU A 73 -7.66 -0.11 23.85
N PRO A 74 -6.77 0.85 23.54
CA PRO A 74 -6.58 1.97 24.45
C PRO A 74 -7.93 2.66 24.69
N GLN A 75 -8.35 3.00 25.91
CA GLN A 75 -9.56 3.85 26.06
C GLN A 75 -9.26 5.34 25.81
N GLU A 76 -7.98 5.71 25.69
CA GLU A 76 -7.41 7.05 25.47
C GLU A 76 -6.00 6.87 24.85
N PRO A 77 -5.27 7.92 24.36
CA PRO A 77 -3.99 7.71 23.66
C PRO A 77 -3.06 6.78 24.44
N ALA A 78 -2.51 5.80 23.73
CA ALA A 78 -1.80 4.67 24.30
C ALA A 78 -0.68 5.12 25.24
N SER A 79 -0.50 4.39 26.35
CA SER A 79 0.62 4.63 27.26
C SER A 79 1.96 4.38 26.53
N PRO A 80 2.98 5.22 26.76
CA PRO A 80 4.21 5.32 25.94
C PRO A 80 5.16 4.10 25.97
N GLY A 81 4.80 3.00 26.64
CA GLY A 81 5.68 1.84 26.86
C GLY A 81 5.57 0.70 25.83
N GLY A 82 4.53 0.70 24.99
CA GLY A 82 4.37 -0.25 23.87
C GLY A 82 4.92 0.29 22.55
N GLU A 83 4.90 1.61 22.37
CA GLU A 83 5.32 2.30 21.16
C GLU A 83 6.83 2.13 20.90
N ALA A 84 7.67 2.20 21.95
CA ALA A 84 9.12 2.15 21.81
C ALA A 84 9.65 0.86 21.13
N GLN A 85 9.04 -0.29 21.44
CA GLN A 85 9.48 -1.59 20.89
C GLN A 85 9.08 -1.76 19.42
N ILE A 86 8.00 -1.11 19.01
CA ILE A 86 7.50 -1.12 17.64
C ILE A 86 8.29 -0.14 16.78
N VAL A 87 8.62 1.03 17.32
CA VAL A 87 9.45 2.04 16.66
C VAL A 87 10.80 1.45 16.25
N GLU A 88 11.45 0.66 17.12
CA GLU A 88 12.71 0.01 16.79
C GLU A 88 12.62 -0.88 15.53
N THR A 89 11.46 -1.50 15.30
CA THR A 89 11.21 -2.40 14.14
C THR A 89 11.20 -1.66 12.80
N PHE A 90 11.03 -0.32 12.81
CA PHE A 90 10.97 0.53 11.63
C PHE A 90 12.22 1.37 11.39
N SER A 91 13.26 1.20 12.21
CA SER A 91 14.47 2.06 12.15
C SER A 91 15.26 1.90 10.85
N ASP A 92 15.15 0.74 10.20
CA ASP A 92 15.83 0.36 8.96
C ASP A 92 14.88 0.30 7.75
N THR A 93 13.67 0.85 7.89
CA THR A 93 12.62 0.75 6.88
C THR A 93 12.34 2.10 6.23
N ALA A 94 12.40 2.17 4.90
CA ALA A 94 12.09 3.39 4.18
C ALA A 94 10.59 3.51 3.85
N LEU A 95 9.95 2.40 3.49
CA LEU A 95 8.54 2.36 3.09
C LEU A 95 7.77 1.32 3.91
N VAL A 96 6.70 1.76 4.57
CA VAL A 96 5.78 0.87 5.30
C VAL A 96 4.42 0.89 4.59
N VAL A 97 3.96 -0.28 4.18
CA VAL A 97 2.62 -0.48 3.62
C VAL A 97 1.78 -1.27 4.62
N ILE A 98 0.74 -0.64 5.18
CA ILE A 98 -0.17 -1.29 6.11
C ILE A 98 -1.43 -1.69 5.35
N VAL A 99 -1.90 -2.91 5.53
CA VAL A 99 -3.14 -3.42 4.95
C VAL A 99 -4.07 -3.81 6.08
N CYS A 100 -5.26 -3.22 6.11
CA CYS A 100 -6.24 -3.50 7.15
C CYS A 100 -7.68 -3.52 6.63
N GLY A 101 -8.56 -4.19 7.39
CA GLY A 101 -10.00 -4.05 7.22
C GLY A 101 -10.51 -2.69 7.72
N GLN A 102 -11.81 -2.47 7.59
CA GLN A 102 -12.49 -1.28 8.13
C GLN A 102 -13.08 -1.48 9.53
N GLU A 103 -12.78 -2.59 10.20
CA GLU A 103 -13.15 -2.77 11.60
C GLU A 103 -12.47 -1.71 12.48
N VAL A 104 -13.18 -1.22 13.48
CA VAL A 104 -12.69 -0.12 14.34
C VAL A 104 -11.41 -0.54 15.06
N THR A 105 -11.31 -1.80 15.49
CA THR A 105 -10.10 -2.36 16.11
C THR A 105 -8.91 -2.33 15.16
N ASP A 106 -9.12 -2.73 13.91
CA ASP A 106 -8.07 -2.83 12.90
C ASP A 106 -7.56 -1.45 12.53
N GLY A 107 -8.47 -0.48 12.34
CA GLY A 107 -8.13 0.91 12.08
C GLY A 107 -7.29 1.53 13.22
N ARG A 108 -7.61 1.21 14.48
CA ARG A 108 -6.85 1.73 15.63
C ARG A 108 -5.45 1.13 15.74
N VAL A 109 -5.31 -0.17 15.44
CA VAL A 109 -4.00 -0.82 15.40
C VAL A 109 -3.18 -0.27 14.24
N ALA A 110 -3.77 -0.10 13.06
CA ALA A 110 -3.13 0.52 11.92
C ALA A 110 -2.70 1.98 12.21
N GLU A 111 -3.49 2.77 12.94
CA GLU A 111 -3.15 4.12 13.40
C GLU A 111 -1.89 4.12 14.27
N ALA A 112 -1.82 3.22 15.27
CA ALA A 112 -0.66 3.11 16.15
C ALA A 112 0.61 2.69 15.40
N ILE A 113 0.50 1.72 14.48
CA ILE A 113 1.62 1.28 13.64
C ILE A 113 2.08 2.40 12.72
N ALA A 114 1.14 3.11 12.08
CA ALA A 114 1.44 4.21 11.18
C ALA A 114 2.16 5.35 11.91
N GLN A 115 1.72 5.69 13.12
CA GLN A 115 2.35 6.73 13.92
C GLN A 115 3.78 6.33 14.33
N ALA A 116 3.99 5.07 14.72
CA ALA A 116 5.32 4.55 15.05
C ALA A 116 6.26 4.60 13.85
N ALA A 117 5.81 4.14 12.67
CA ALA A 117 6.59 4.17 11.43
C ALA A 117 6.92 5.61 10.97
N ARG A 118 5.97 6.55 11.07
CA ARG A 118 6.23 7.95 10.71
C ARG A 118 7.24 8.61 11.65
N THR A 119 7.28 8.22 12.92
CA THR A 119 8.23 8.75 13.89
C THR A 119 9.68 8.36 13.54
N THR A 120 9.90 7.23 12.85
CA THR A 120 11.22 6.85 12.32
C THR A 120 11.55 7.51 10.98
N GLY A 121 10.60 8.22 10.38
CA GLY A 121 10.75 8.88 9.08
C GLY A 121 10.38 8.00 7.88
N ALA A 122 9.83 6.81 8.11
CA ALA A 122 9.37 5.92 7.04
C ALA A 122 8.12 6.49 6.35
N LEU A 123 8.09 6.44 5.02
CA LEU A 123 6.91 6.78 4.24
C LEU A 123 5.83 5.73 4.51
N THR A 124 4.70 6.15 5.06
CA THR A 124 3.66 5.23 5.53
C THR A 124 2.41 5.31 4.68
N ILE A 125 2.15 4.23 3.93
CA ILE A 125 0.96 4.05 3.09
C ILE A 125 0.03 3.07 3.78
N VAL A 126 -1.26 3.40 3.88
CA VAL A 126 -2.27 2.48 4.40
C VAL A 126 -3.32 2.17 3.35
N MET A 127 -3.53 0.88 3.12
CA MET A 127 -4.50 0.35 2.19
C MET A 127 -5.66 -0.26 2.97
N ILE A 128 -6.84 0.33 2.81
CA ILE A 128 -8.05 -0.09 3.51
C ILE A 128 -8.93 -0.92 2.56
N VAL A 129 -9.25 -2.15 2.97
CA VAL A 129 -10.25 -2.97 2.28
C VAL A 129 -11.65 -2.54 2.75
N ALA A 130 -12.43 -1.92 1.86
CA ALA A 130 -13.78 -1.45 2.19
C ALA A 130 -14.76 -2.62 2.46
N PRO A 131 -15.66 -2.51 3.46
CA PRO A 131 -16.63 -3.53 3.80
C PRO A 131 -17.80 -3.49 2.82
N GLN A 132 -18.48 -4.62 2.67
CA GLN A 132 -19.66 -4.74 1.81
C GLN A 132 -20.88 -3.96 2.32
N THR A 133 -20.91 -3.58 3.60
CA THR A 133 -21.97 -2.76 4.18
C THR A 133 -21.36 -1.60 4.95
N SER A 134 -21.64 -0.37 4.50
CA SER A 134 -21.24 0.85 5.21
C SER A 134 -22.08 0.97 6.49
N ARG A 135 -21.45 0.79 7.66
CA ARG A 135 -22.05 1.16 8.94
C ARG A 135 -21.65 2.59 9.28
N ALA A 136 -22.57 3.36 9.85
CA ALA A 136 -22.37 4.79 10.15
C ALA A 136 -21.17 5.12 11.07
N GLY A 137 -20.56 4.13 11.75
CA GLY A 137 -19.36 4.31 12.57
C GLY A 137 -18.03 4.24 11.83
N THR A 138 -18.00 3.73 10.59
CA THR A 138 -16.77 3.43 9.85
C THR A 138 -16.07 4.68 9.30
N MET A 139 -16.83 5.75 9.03
CA MET A 139 -16.33 7.02 8.48
C MET A 139 -15.34 7.73 9.42
N ASN A 140 -15.55 7.63 10.75
CA ASN A 140 -14.69 8.30 11.74
C ASN A 140 -13.33 7.62 11.89
N ALA A 141 -13.27 6.30 11.73
CA ALA A 141 -12.01 5.56 11.78
C ALA A 141 -11.11 5.91 10.57
N SER A 142 -11.68 6.00 9.37
CA SER A 142 -10.93 6.35 8.16
C SER A 142 -10.40 7.79 8.18
N LEU A 143 -11.15 8.74 8.76
CA LEU A 143 -10.74 10.14 8.87
C LEU A 143 -9.59 10.33 9.87
N ARG A 144 -9.61 9.63 11.01
CA ARG A 144 -8.49 9.64 11.96
C ARG A 144 -7.23 9.06 11.35
N LEU A 145 -7.38 7.94 10.64
CA LEU A 145 -6.25 7.27 10.02
C LEU A 145 -5.55 8.15 8.98
N ALA A 146 -6.32 8.88 8.16
CA ALA A 146 -5.76 9.81 7.19
C ALA A 146 -4.85 10.89 7.81
N GLY A 147 -5.09 11.29 9.07
CA GLY A 147 -4.22 12.23 9.79
C GLY A 147 -2.91 11.62 10.33
N CYS A 148 -2.89 10.30 10.50
CA CYS A 148 -1.75 9.55 11.04
C CYS A 148 -0.90 8.88 9.95
N THR A 149 -1.30 8.97 8.69
CA THR A 149 -0.65 8.32 7.54
C THR A 149 -0.16 9.34 6.53
N ASP A 150 0.84 8.99 5.72
CA ASP A 150 1.24 9.86 4.61
C ASP A 150 0.25 9.72 3.44
N ALA A 151 -0.16 8.49 3.13
CA ALA A 151 -1.18 8.21 2.11
C ALA A 151 -2.18 7.13 2.56
N LEU A 152 -3.48 7.47 2.52
CA LEU A 152 -4.57 6.51 2.69
C LEU A 152 -5.19 6.15 1.34
N ILE A 153 -5.11 4.87 0.96
CA ILE A 153 -5.63 4.33 -0.29
C ILE A 153 -6.78 3.36 0.02
N PRO A 154 -8.04 3.73 -0.26
CA PRO A 154 -9.14 2.78 -0.21
C PRO A 154 -9.03 1.83 -1.40
N LEU A 155 -9.01 0.52 -1.14
CA LEU A 155 -9.07 -0.50 -2.18
C LEU A 155 -10.53 -0.62 -2.69
N PRO A 156 -10.73 -0.88 -3.99
CA PRO A 156 -12.06 -0.93 -4.60
C PRO A 156 -12.94 -2.03 -3.98
N HIS A 157 -14.26 -1.83 -4.09
CA HIS A 157 -15.24 -2.81 -3.62
C HIS A 157 -15.13 -4.11 -4.42
N LEU A 158 -14.85 -5.21 -3.72
CA LEU A 158 -14.76 -6.52 -4.34
C LEU A 158 -16.17 -7.06 -4.63
N PRO A 159 -16.42 -7.64 -5.81
CA PRO A 159 -17.72 -8.23 -6.14
C PRO A 159 -18.08 -9.34 -5.14
N PRO A 160 -19.36 -9.44 -4.72
CA PRO A 160 -19.80 -10.35 -3.64
C PRO A 160 -19.64 -11.83 -3.96
N GLU A 161 -19.49 -12.17 -5.23
CA GLU A 161 -19.41 -13.54 -5.73
C GLU A 161 -17.96 -14.10 -5.68
N VAL A 162 -16.96 -13.24 -5.45
CA VAL A 162 -15.56 -13.65 -5.38
C VAL A 162 -15.13 -13.71 -3.91
N PRO A 163 -14.47 -14.80 -3.47
CA PRO A 163 -13.89 -14.86 -2.13
C PRO A 163 -12.99 -13.64 -1.89
N VAL A 164 -13.21 -12.93 -0.78
CA VAL A 164 -12.45 -11.71 -0.40
C VAL A 164 -10.95 -11.93 -0.58
N ARG A 165 -10.44 -13.10 -0.16
CA ARG A 165 -9.03 -13.47 -0.33
C ARG A 165 -8.52 -13.41 -1.78
N LYS A 166 -9.29 -13.92 -2.74
CA LYS A 166 -8.92 -13.89 -4.16
C LYS A 166 -9.04 -12.48 -4.74
N ALA A 167 -10.13 -11.80 -4.41
CA ALA A 167 -10.41 -10.50 -4.97
C ALA A 167 -9.45 -9.42 -4.43
N VAL A 168 -9.05 -9.48 -3.15
CA VAL A 168 -8.04 -8.55 -2.61
C VAL A 168 -6.65 -8.85 -3.17
N ALA A 169 -6.29 -10.12 -3.29
CA ALA A 169 -5.00 -10.52 -3.85
C ALA A 169 -4.80 -10.02 -5.29
N GLU A 170 -5.87 -9.98 -6.10
CA GLU A 170 -5.83 -9.50 -7.48
C GLU A 170 -5.42 -8.03 -7.58
N TYR A 171 -5.69 -7.21 -6.57
CA TYR A 171 -5.21 -5.82 -6.51
C TYR A 171 -3.91 -5.70 -5.74
N LEU A 172 -3.81 -6.29 -4.55
CA LEU A 172 -2.65 -6.09 -3.66
C LEU A 172 -1.35 -6.71 -4.17
N VAL A 173 -1.39 -7.91 -4.75
CA VAL A 173 -0.17 -8.55 -5.27
C VAL A 173 0.44 -7.67 -6.36
N PRO A 174 -0.30 -7.22 -7.40
CA PRO A 174 0.26 -6.30 -8.39
C PRO A 174 0.75 -4.97 -7.81
N ILE A 175 0.10 -4.42 -6.77
CA ILE A 175 0.53 -3.15 -6.17
C ILE A 175 1.89 -3.29 -5.50
N ILE A 176 2.03 -4.28 -4.61
CA ILE A 176 3.27 -4.49 -3.88
C ILE A 176 4.39 -4.90 -4.85
N ALA A 177 4.09 -5.77 -5.82
CA ALA A 177 5.06 -6.17 -6.84
C ALA A 177 5.50 -5.00 -7.73
N ALA A 178 4.58 -4.13 -8.15
CA ALA A 178 4.91 -2.98 -8.98
C ALA A 178 5.76 -1.95 -8.21
N LEU A 179 5.42 -1.69 -6.94
CA LEU A 179 6.21 -0.82 -6.08
C LEU A 179 7.61 -1.39 -5.86
N SER A 180 7.72 -2.67 -5.47
CA SER A 180 9.02 -3.28 -5.19
C SER A 180 9.90 -3.40 -6.45
N SER A 181 9.30 -3.75 -7.59
CA SER A 181 10.01 -3.85 -8.88
C SER A 181 10.47 -2.49 -9.39
N ALA A 182 9.71 -1.40 -9.17
CA ALA A 182 10.09 -0.06 -9.59
C ALA A 182 11.31 0.52 -8.84
N PHE A 183 11.54 0.10 -7.59
CA PHE A 183 12.73 0.48 -6.81
C PHE A 183 13.95 -0.42 -7.07
N SER A 184 13.80 -1.49 -7.86
CA SER A 184 14.89 -2.43 -8.12
C SER A 184 15.98 -1.79 -8.97
N PRO A 185 17.28 -2.01 -8.68
CA PRO A 185 18.38 -1.54 -9.52
C PRO A 185 18.36 -2.18 -10.93
N MET A 186 17.63 -3.29 -11.11
CA MET A 186 17.45 -3.96 -12.40
C MET A 186 16.26 -3.42 -13.22
N ALA A 187 15.54 -2.44 -12.69
CA ALA A 187 14.35 -1.88 -13.33
C ALA A 187 14.73 -1.02 -14.55
N PRO A 188 14.01 -1.12 -15.69
CA PRO A 188 14.27 -0.28 -16.87
C PRO A 188 14.27 1.22 -16.60
N VAL A 189 13.38 1.65 -15.72
CA VAL A 189 13.30 3.02 -15.22
C VAL A 189 13.17 2.92 -13.71
N CYS A 190 14.29 3.08 -13.02
CA CYS A 190 14.33 3.08 -11.56
C CYS A 190 13.59 4.31 -11.03
N LEU A 191 12.74 4.08 -10.03
CA LEU A 191 12.01 5.11 -9.33
C LEU A 191 12.84 5.64 -8.16
N ASP A 192 12.96 6.96 -8.05
CA ASP A 192 13.60 7.60 -6.88
C ASP A 192 12.62 7.61 -5.69
N PHE A 193 13.12 7.29 -4.50
CA PHE A 193 12.34 7.35 -3.28
C PHE A 193 11.88 8.78 -2.95
N GLU A 194 12.72 9.80 -3.20
CA GLU A 194 12.33 11.19 -2.93
C GLU A 194 11.23 11.68 -3.88
N ASP A 195 11.17 11.21 -5.12
CA ASP A 195 10.05 11.48 -6.03
C ASP A 195 8.74 10.89 -5.47
N VAL A 196 8.78 9.65 -4.97
CA VAL A 196 7.62 9.01 -4.33
C VAL A 196 7.20 9.75 -3.06
N ARG A 197 8.17 10.13 -2.22
CA ARG A 197 7.92 10.90 -1.01
C ARG A 197 7.32 12.27 -1.33
N SER A 198 7.72 12.92 -2.41
CA SER A 198 7.16 14.22 -2.82
C SER A 198 5.69 14.12 -3.24
N ILE A 199 5.27 12.97 -3.79
CA ILE A 199 3.90 12.75 -4.28
C ILE A 199 3.00 12.19 -3.18
N LEU A 200 3.45 11.16 -2.45
CA LEU A 200 2.65 10.44 -1.46
C LEU A 200 2.87 10.94 -0.02
N GLY A 201 3.93 11.72 0.22
CA GLY A 201 4.21 12.31 1.53
C GLY A 201 3.13 13.29 1.93
N GLN A 202 2.45 13.01 3.05
CA GLN A 202 1.40 13.86 3.61
C GLN A 202 0.24 14.18 2.64
N CYS A 203 -0.02 13.34 1.62
CA CYS A 203 -1.13 13.55 0.72
C CYS A 203 -2.49 13.32 1.41
N GLY A 204 -2.50 12.57 2.51
CA GLY A 204 -3.69 12.24 3.30
C GLY A 204 -4.55 11.18 2.64
N ARG A 205 -5.10 11.45 1.45
CA ARG A 205 -5.89 10.47 0.66
C ARG A 205 -5.37 10.39 -0.76
N ALA A 206 -5.26 9.16 -1.25
CA ALA A 206 -4.91 8.87 -2.63
C ALA A 206 -5.91 7.89 -3.25
N ARG A 207 -5.98 7.87 -4.57
CA ARG A 207 -6.74 6.88 -5.33
C ARG A 207 -5.80 6.04 -6.18
N LEU A 208 -6.15 4.76 -6.27
CA LEU A 208 -5.47 3.78 -7.09
C LEU A 208 -6.29 3.51 -8.35
N GLY A 209 -5.62 3.33 -9.47
CA GLY A 209 -6.20 2.84 -10.71
C GLY A 209 -5.36 1.73 -11.30
N PHE A 210 -6.02 0.72 -11.85
CA PHE A 210 -5.36 -0.40 -12.50
C PHE A 210 -5.84 -0.59 -13.94
N GLY A 211 -4.91 -0.88 -14.84
CA GLY A 211 -5.22 -1.23 -16.21
C GLY A 211 -4.21 -2.20 -16.78
N GLN A 212 -4.66 -3.07 -17.67
CA GLN A 212 -3.79 -4.04 -18.32
C GLN A 212 -4.24 -4.33 -19.75
N SER A 213 -3.28 -4.60 -20.63
CA SER A 213 -3.60 -4.96 -22.01
C SER A 213 -2.47 -5.77 -22.64
N SER A 214 -2.82 -6.63 -23.60
CA SER A 214 -1.88 -7.36 -24.47
C SER A 214 -2.03 -6.99 -25.96
N ASP A 215 -2.90 -6.04 -26.29
CA ASP A 215 -3.20 -5.65 -27.68
C ASP A 215 -2.09 -4.81 -28.36
N GLN A 216 -2.27 -4.55 -29.65
CA GLN A 216 -1.34 -3.81 -30.52
C GLN A 216 -1.01 -2.37 -30.05
N ASP A 217 -1.83 -1.79 -29.16
CA ASP A 217 -1.59 -0.52 -28.44
C ASP A 217 -1.74 -0.70 -26.92
N ARG A 218 -1.23 -1.82 -26.39
CA ARG A 218 -1.37 -2.19 -24.97
C ARG A 218 -1.01 -1.08 -23.98
N ALA A 219 0.00 -0.28 -24.26
CA ALA A 219 0.39 0.82 -23.39
C ALA A 219 -0.68 1.90 -23.27
N VAL A 220 -1.30 2.30 -24.38
CA VAL A 220 -2.36 3.32 -24.39
C VAL A 220 -3.62 2.74 -23.75
N LYS A 221 -4.00 1.51 -24.12
CA LYS A 221 -5.20 0.86 -23.58
C LYS A 221 -5.10 0.61 -22.07
N ALA A 222 -3.97 0.10 -21.59
CA ALA A 222 -3.74 -0.09 -20.15
C ALA A 222 -3.75 1.24 -19.41
N ALA A 223 -3.15 2.30 -19.97
CA ALA A 223 -3.19 3.63 -19.36
C ALA A 223 -4.62 4.19 -19.30
N THR A 224 -5.38 4.11 -20.39
CA THR A 224 -6.79 4.54 -20.43
C THR A 224 -7.63 3.78 -19.41
N GLN A 225 -7.49 2.45 -19.34
CA GLN A 225 -8.21 1.64 -18.36
C GLN A 225 -7.86 2.06 -16.91
N ALA A 226 -6.58 2.31 -16.61
CA ALA A 226 -6.16 2.74 -15.27
C ALA A 226 -6.69 4.15 -14.93
N MET A 227 -6.79 5.05 -15.90
CA MET A 227 -7.36 6.39 -15.71
C MET A 227 -8.87 6.33 -15.47
N ASP A 228 -9.58 5.48 -16.22
CA ASP A 228 -11.01 5.27 -16.07
C ASP A 228 -11.34 4.66 -14.68
N ASP A 229 -10.48 3.76 -14.19
CA ASP A 229 -10.61 3.14 -12.86
C ASP A 229 -10.43 4.16 -11.71
N ILE A 230 -9.51 5.13 -11.86
CA ILE A 230 -9.38 6.24 -10.89
C ILE A 230 -10.53 7.24 -10.98
N GLY A 231 -11.05 7.48 -12.19
CA GLY A 231 -11.90 8.60 -12.53
C GLY A 231 -11.09 9.84 -12.96
N VAL A 232 -11.30 10.32 -14.18
CA VAL A 232 -10.56 11.46 -14.77
C VAL A 232 -10.66 12.74 -13.92
N GLU A 233 -11.77 12.93 -13.22
CA GLU A 233 -11.96 14.05 -12.28
C GLU A 233 -10.94 14.06 -11.13
N HIS A 234 -10.40 12.89 -10.76
CA HIS A 234 -9.39 12.78 -9.73
C HIS A 234 -7.99 13.05 -10.26
N LEU A 235 -7.69 12.67 -11.51
CA LEU A 235 -6.40 12.98 -12.15
C LEU A 235 -6.25 14.47 -12.45
N THR A 236 -7.31 15.11 -12.91
CA THR A 236 -7.34 16.56 -13.20
C THR A 236 -7.21 17.44 -11.94
N ARG A 237 -7.39 16.86 -10.75
CA ARG A 237 -7.26 17.54 -9.44
C ARG A 237 -6.06 17.07 -8.63
N ALA A 238 -5.34 16.05 -9.11
CA ALA A 238 -4.21 15.50 -8.40
C ALA A 238 -3.06 16.50 -8.32
N SER A 239 -2.47 16.62 -7.13
CA SER A 239 -1.22 17.37 -6.92
C SER A 239 -0.02 16.58 -7.41
N GLY A 240 -0.12 15.25 -7.40
CA GLY A 240 0.86 14.36 -8.01
C GLY A 240 0.30 13.01 -8.39
N VAL A 241 0.92 12.37 -9.37
CA VAL A 241 0.55 11.04 -9.86
C VAL A 241 1.79 10.16 -9.97
N LEU A 242 1.80 9.06 -9.24
CA LEU A 242 2.79 8.01 -9.41
C LEU A 242 2.29 7.01 -10.47
N VAL A 243 3.08 6.82 -11.51
CA VAL A 243 2.81 5.89 -12.62
C VAL A 243 3.76 4.71 -12.49
N LEU A 244 3.21 3.53 -12.23
CA LEU A 244 3.96 2.27 -12.17
C LEU A 244 3.58 1.42 -13.37
N ILE A 245 4.57 1.05 -14.18
CA ILE A 245 4.38 0.18 -15.34
C ILE A 245 5.12 -1.12 -15.10
N SER A 246 4.46 -2.25 -15.33
CA SER A 246 5.09 -3.57 -15.31
C SER A 246 4.71 -4.40 -16.52
N GLY A 247 5.60 -5.31 -16.92
CA GLY A 247 5.37 -6.23 -18.04
C GLY A 247 6.63 -7.01 -18.40
N GLY A 248 6.54 -7.84 -19.44
CA GLY A 248 7.64 -8.71 -19.84
C GLY A 248 8.86 -7.97 -20.40
N ARG A 249 9.97 -8.69 -20.56
CA ARG A 249 11.27 -8.13 -21.02
C ARG A 249 11.27 -7.56 -22.44
N LYS A 250 10.22 -7.82 -23.22
CA LYS A 250 10.05 -7.32 -24.61
C LYS A 250 9.49 -5.90 -24.68
N MET A 251 9.13 -5.29 -23.55
CA MET A 251 8.62 -3.92 -23.53
C MET A 251 9.64 -2.93 -24.10
N ARG A 252 9.15 -1.95 -24.85
CA ARG A 252 9.98 -0.98 -25.58
C ARG A 252 9.78 0.41 -25.00
N LEU A 253 10.83 1.24 -25.06
CA LEU A 253 10.79 2.63 -24.58
C LEU A 253 9.60 3.45 -25.12
N ARG A 254 9.27 3.25 -26.40
CA ARG A 254 8.13 3.91 -27.06
C ARG A 254 6.78 3.59 -26.42
N GLU A 255 6.63 2.42 -25.78
CA GLU A 255 5.39 2.00 -25.15
C GLU A 255 5.19 2.77 -23.85
N PHE A 256 6.20 2.85 -22.99
CA PHE A 256 6.15 3.64 -21.75
C PHE A 256 5.95 5.14 -22.04
N ALA A 257 6.63 5.67 -23.07
CA ALA A 257 6.48 7.06 -23.48
C ALA A 257 5.04 7.38 -23.94
N LYS A 258 4.41 6.47 -24.69
CA LYS A 258 3.00 6.61 -25.08
C LYS A 258 2.09 6.59 -23.85
N ALA A 259 2.25 5.62 -22.94
CA ALA A 259 1.45 5.55 -21.71
C ALA A 259 1.58 6.84 -20.88
N MET A 260 2.81 7.32 -20.66
CA MET A 260 3.06 8.56 -19.94
C MET A 260 2.45 9.78 -20.61
N HIS A 261 2.51 9.86 -21.94
CA HIS A 261 1.88 10.95 -22.67
C HIS A 261 0.36 10.96 -22.48
N THR A 262 -0.27 9.78 -22.54
CA THR A 262 -1.71 9.62 -22.29
C THR A 262 -2.08 10.07 -20.88
N VAL A 263 -1.36 9.60 -19.85
CA VAL A 263 -1.62 9.99 -18.45
C VAL A 263 -1.41 11.50 -18.25
N ARG A 264 -0.34 12.07 -18.80
CA ARG A 264 -0.02 13.50 -18.68
C ARG A 264 -1.08 14.39 -19.34
N ALA A 265 -1.76 13.91 -20.39
CA ALA A 265 -2.81 14.67 -21.06
C ALA A 265 -4.05 14.88 -20.16
N GLU A 266 -4.35 13.93 -19.28
CA GLU A 266 -5.50 13.96 -18.36
C GLU A 266 -5.15 14.46 -16.95
N THR A 267 -3.87 14.70 -16.67
CA THR A 267 -3.40 15.18 -15.36
C THR A 267 -3.29 16.70 -15.34
N ALA A 268 -3.49 17.33 -14.17
CA ALA A 268 -3.30 18.77 -14.01
C ALA A 268 -1.91 19.25 -14.49
N ALA A 269 -1.84 20.40 -15.16
CA ALA A 269 -0.61 20.91 -15.75
C ALA A 269 0.52 21.14 -14.72
N GLY A 270 0.16 21.47 -13.48
CA GLY A 270 1.08 21.69 -12.36
C GLY A 270 1.33 20.45 -11.49
N ALA A 271 0.75 19.29 -11.81
CA ALA A 271 0.97 18.09 -11.03
C ALA A 271 2.37 17.50 -11.25
N THR A 272 2.96 16.98 -10.17
CA THR A 272 4.20 16.20 -10.24
C THR A 272 3.89 14.80 -10.73
N LEU A 273 4.61 14.30 -11.75
CA LEU A 273 4.48 12.93 -12.21
C LEU A 273 5.80 12.19 -12.00
N ALA A 274 5.74 11.03 -11.35
CA ALA A 274 6.86 10.11 -11.22
C ALA A 274 6.56 8.82 -11.99
N LEU A 275 7.55 8.27 -12.70
CA LEU A 275 7.43 7.03 -13.46
C LEU A 275 8.37 5.98 -12.89
N GLY A 276 7.81 4.85 -12.49
CA GLY A 276 8.56 3.62 -12.25
C GLY A 276 8.21 2.59 -13.31
N VAL A 277 9.22 1.95 -13.91
CA VAL A 277 9.01 0.83 -14.84
C VAL A 277 9.76 -0.37 -14.32
N GLY A 278 9.03 -1.41 -13.94
CA GLY A 278 9.56 -2.69 -13.48
C GLY A 278 9.36 -3.81 -14.50
N TYR A 279 10.12 -4.89 -14.36
CA TYR A 279 9.83 -6.13 -15.07
C TYR A 279 8.88 -7.01 -14.26
N ASP A 280 7.98 -7.69 -14.97
CA ASP A 280 7.17 -8.79 -14.45
C ASP A 280 7.37 -9.98 -15.39
N ASP A 281 8.18 -10.94 -14.96
CA ASP A 281 8.54 -12.12 -15.77
C ASP A 281 7.33 -13.05 -16.02
N GLN A 282 6.23 -12.89 -15.26
CA GLN A 282 4.97 -13.61 -15.47
C GLN A 282 4.04 -12.89 -16.46
N ALA A 283 4.39 -11.68 -16.92
CA ALA A 283 3.53 -10.83 -17.73
C ALA A 283 3.83 -10.85 -19.24
N ASP A 284 4.41 -11.93 -19.78
CA ASP A 284 4.62 -12.21 -21.22
C ASP A 284 4.49 -10.99 -22.17
N ASP A 285 3.35 -10.88 -22.86
CA ASP A 285 2.98 -9.77 -23.75
C ASP A 285 1.96 -8.81 -23.11
N VAL A 286 1.64 -8.98 -21.83
CA VAL A 286 0.75 -8.11 -21.07
C VAL A 286 1.55 -6.93 -20.51
N MET A 287 1.04 -5.72 -20.71
CA MET A 287 1.50 -4.53 -20.00
C MET A 287 0.46 -4.17 -18.95
N LYS A 288 0.89 -4.05 -17.69
CA LYS A 288 0.10 -3.61 -16.55
C LYS A 288 0.53 -2.19 -16.19
N ILE A 289 -0.44 -1.31 -15.96
CA ILE A 289 -0.23 0.08 -15.56
C ILE A 289 -1.05 0.32 -14.31
N MET A 290 -0.39 0.92 -13.33
CA MET A 290 -0.96 1.31 -12.07
C MET A 290 -0.70 2.78 -11.84
N LEU A 291 -1.75 3.48 -11.46
CA LEU A 291 -1.72 4.91 -11.20
C LEU A 291 -2.07 5.12 -9.73
N ILE A 292 -1.29 5.94 -9.03
CA ILE A 292 -1.62 6.42 -7.68
C ILE A 292 -1.72 7.94 -7.74
N ALA A 293 -2.95 8.43 -7.68
CA ALA A 293 -3.26 9.86 -7.70
C ALA A 293 -3.36 10.40 -6.27
N ALA A 294 -2.43 11.27 -5.90
CA ALA A 294 -2.41 11.98 -4.63
C ALA A 294 -3.19 13.28 -4.73
N ASN A 295 -4.15 13.48 -3.83
CA ASN A 295 -4.93 14.71 -3.75
C ASN A 295 -4.61 15.41 -2.43
N SER A 296 -3.79 16.46 -2.46
CA SER A 296 -3.69 17.36 -1.30
C SER A 296 -4.98 18.18 -1.19
N TYR A 297 -5.81 17.92 -0.17
CA TYR A 297 -6.83 18.88 0.23
C TYR A 297 -6.11 20.08 0.84
N ASN A 298 -5.96 21.15 0.07
CA ASN A 298 -5.70 22.48 0.62
C ASN A 298 -6.95 23.32 0.41
#